data_AF-E9KZG4-F1
#
_entry.id   AF-E9KZG4-F1
#
_cell.length_a   1.000
_cell.length_b   1.000
_cell.length_c   1.000
_cell.angle_alpha   90.00
_cell.angle_beta   90.00
_cell.angle_gamma   90.00
#
_symmetry.space_group_name_H-M   'P 1'
#
loop_
_entity.id
_entity.type
_entity.pdbx_description
1 polymer ?
#
loop_
_entity_poly.entity_id
_entity_poly.type
_entity_poly.pdbx_seq_one_letter_code
_entity_poly.pdbx_strand_id
1 'polypeptide(L)'
;GWGNMGGGVTQLIMGSVLFPMFKAFGMSAETAWRSVCVVPAVVAFSFGFLVLKISDDCPKGNYKEMKEKGIMTEVSASASFRDGAMNFNTWLLFIQYACCFGVELTMNNASATYFREEFGQSTESAAAIASIFGWMNLFARGLGGFTSDKFNAKMGMRGRICT
;
A
#
# COMPACT_ATOMS: atom_id res chain seq x y z
N GLY A 1 -0.37 -3.46 -4.00
CA GLY A 1 -1.15 -4.56 -3.38
C GLY A 1 -0.97 -4.52 -1.88
N TRP A 2 0.23 -4.81 -1.41
CA TRP A 2 0.61 -4.75 0.00
C TRP A 2 0.24 -3.44 0.74
N GLY A 3 0.38 -2.27 0.11
CA GLY A 3 -0.03 -1.00 0.72
C GLY A 3 -1.53 -0.92 1.05
N ASN A 4 -2.40 -1.37 0.13
CA ASN A 4 -3.86 -1.30 0.34
C ASN A 4 -4.37 -2.41 1.26
N MET A 5 -3.70 -3.57 1.24
CA MET A 5 -3.89 -4.61 2.25
C MET A 5 -3.51 -4.07 3.64
N GLY A 6 -2.35 -3.41 3.78
CA GLY A 6 -1.92 -2.78 5.02
C GLY A 6 -2.91 -1.74 5.52
N GLY A 7 -3.48 -0.93 4.62
CA GLY A 7 -4.57 0.01 4.94
C GLY A 7 -5.83 -0.70 5.46
N GLY A 8 -6.26 -1.78 4.80
CA GLY A 8 -7.42 -2.59 5.23
C GLY A 8 -7.18 -3.30 6.58
N VAL A 9 -6.00 -3.89 6.77
CA VAL A 9 -5.57 -4.49 8.06
C VAL A 9 -5.58 -3.44 9.17
N THR A 10 -5.05 -2.25 8.89
CA THR A 10 -5.01 -1.15 9.86
C THR A 10 -6.42 -0.70 10.22
N GLN A 11 -7.31 -0.51 9.25
CA GLN A 11 -8.72 -0.16 9.51
C GLN A 11 -9.43 -1.21 10.36
N LEU A 12 -9.21 -2.50 10.09
CA LEU A 12 -9.79 -3.59 10.87
C LEU A 12 -9.24 -3.62 12.30
N ILE A 13 -7.91 -3.56 12.48
CA ILE A 13 -7.28 -3.59 13.81
C ILE A 13 -7.67 -2.35 14.61
N MET A 14 -7.63 -1.16 14.00
CA MET A 14 -8.00 0.08 14.67
C MET A 14 -9.47 0.11 15.07
N GLY A 15 -10.37 -0.14 14.11
CA GLY A 15 -11.80 0.01 14.29
C GLY A 15 -12.44 -1.13 15.08
N SER A 16 -12.03 -2.37 14.83
CA SER A 16 -12.71 -3.56 15.39
C SER A 16 -12.02 -4.14 16.61
N VAL A 17 -10.74 -3.79 16.88
CA VAL A 17 -9.98 -4.36 18.01
C VAL A 17 -9.56 -3.28 18.99
N LEU A 18 -8.77 -2.29 18.53
CA LEU A 18 -8.16 -1.30 19.43
C LEU A 18 -9.19 -0.32 19.98
N PHE A 19 -10.08 0.23 19.14
CA PHE A 19 -11.10 1.17 19.60
C PHE A 19 -12.03 0.59 20.69
N PRO A 20 -12.67 -0.59 20.52
CA PRO A 20 -13.50 -1.17 21.57
C PRO A 20 -12.70 -1.56 22.82
N MET A 21 -11.44 -2.01 22.66
CA MET A 21 -10.54 -2.30 23.79
C MET A 21 -10.29 -1.03 24.63
N PHE A 22 -9.94 0.08 23.99
CA PHE A 22 -9.71 1.36 24.67
C PHE A 22 -10.98 1.95 25.31
N LYS A 23 -12.15 1.70 24.71
CA LYS A 23 -13.45 2.01 25.33
C LYS A 23 -13.72 1.15 26.56
N ALA A 24 -13.36 -0.13 26.54
CA ALA A 24 -13.51 -1.04 27.69
C ALA A 24 -12.58 -0.67 28.86
N PHE A 25 -11.42 -0.05 28.58
CA PHE A 25 -10.55 0.56 29.59
C PHE A 25 -11.09 1.88 30.19
N GLY A 26 -12.33 2.27 29.87
CA GLY A 26 -13.00 3.43 30.48
C GLY A 26 -12.74 4.76 29.78
N MET A 27 -12.10 4.77 28.60
CA MET A 27 -11.82 6.02 27.90
C MET A 27 -13.05 6.57 27.14
N SER A 28 -13.10 7.90 27.04
CA SER A 28 -14.07 8.59 26.17
C SER A 28 -13.83 8.22 24.71
N ALA A 29 -14.84 8.35 23.84
CA ALA A 29 -14.70 8.03 22.41
C ALA A 29 -13.62 8.89 21.73
N GLU A 30 -13.49 10.15 22.14
CA GLU A 30 -12.48 11.07 21.62
C GLU A 30 -11.06 10.66 22.03
N THR A 31 -10.86 10.29 23.30
CA THR A 31 -9.56 9.83 23.79
C THR A 31 -9.18 8.49 23.17
N ALA A 32 -10.14 7.55 23.05
CA ALA A 32 -9.92 6.24 22.44
C ALA A 32 -9.42 6.34 20.99
N TRP A 33 -10.08 7.16 20.15
CA TRP A 33 -9.65 7.34 18.76
C TRP A 33 -8.22 7.89 18.65
N ARG A 34 -7.87 8.89 19.47
CA ARG A 34 -6.50 9.46 19.47
C ARG A 34 -5.45 8.44 19.90
N SER A 35 -5.73 7.64 20.94
CA SER A 35 -4.82 6.62 21.44
C SER A 35 -4.61 5.48 20.43
N VAL A 36 -5.64 5.09 19.69
CA VAL A 36 -5.54 4.06 18.63
C VAL A 36 -4.54 4.47 17.55
N CYS A 37 -4.47 5.76 17.19
CA CYS A 37 -3.53 6.27 16.19
C CYS A 37 -2.05 6.21 16.63
N VAL A 38 -1.77 6.16 17.94
CA VAL A 38 -0.40 6.07 18.46
C VAL A 38 0.21 4.69 18.18
N VAL A 39 -0.61 3.63 18.22
CA VAL A 39 -0.14 2.25 18.06
C VAL A 39 0.58 2.03 16.72
N PRO A 40 -0.01 2.32 15.54
CA PRO A 40 0.70 2.16 14.28
C PRO A 40 1.87 3.13 14.10
N ALA A 41 1.85 4.32 14.72
CA ALA A 41 3.00 5.21 14.68
C ALA A 41 4.23 4.58 15.36
N VAL A 42 4.04 3.95 16.52
CA VAL A 42 5.11 3.24 17.24
C VAL A 42 5.58 2.01 16.45
N VAL A 43 4.65 1.24 15.87
CA VAL A 43 4.98 0.08 15.03
C VAL A 43 5.78 0.51 13.79
N ALA A 44 5.35 1.57 13.09
CA ALA A 44 6.03 2.06 11.90
C ALA A 44 7.44 2.58 12.23
N PHE A 45 7.60 3.31 13.33
CA PHE A 45 8.91 3.85 13.74
C PHE A 45 9.88 2.73 14.15
N SER A 46 9.41 1.76 14.95
CA SER A 46 10.20 0.60 15.34
C SER A 46 10.59 -0.27 14.14
N PHE A 47 9.67 -0.50 13.20
CA PHE A 47 9.96 -1.22 11.96
C PHE A 47 10.96 -0.46 11.08
N GLY A 48 10.84 0.88 10.99
CA GLY A 48 11.82 1.72 10.31
C GLY A 48 13.22 1.58 10.89
N PHE A 49 13.35 1.54 12.23
CA PHE A 49 14.64 1.30 12.88
C PHE A 49 15.19 -0.11 12.60
N LEU A 50 14.34 -1.13 12.61
CA LEU A 50 14.74 -2.51 12.29
C LEU A 50 15.24 -2.64 10.85
N VAL A 51 14.55 -2.03 9.88
CA VAL A 51 14.96 -2.04 8.47
C VAL A 51 16.35 -1.43 8.30
N LEU A 52 16.66 -0.33 9.00
CA LEU A 52 17.99 0.28 8.95
C LEU A 52 19.12 -0.60 9.53
N LYS A 53 18.79 -1.57 10.38
CA LYS A 53 19.77 -2.44 11.06
C LYS A 53 19.90 -3.82 10.44
N ILE A 54 18.81 -4.35 9.87
CA ILE A 54 18.70 -5.75 9.44
C ILE A 54 18.60 -5.88 7.92
N SER A 55 18.12 -4.85 7.22
CA SER A 55 17.88 -4.96 5.78
C SER A 55 19.13 -4.64 4.97
N ASP A 56 19.43 -5.51 4.02
CA ASP A 56 20.38 -5.24 2.95
C ASP A 56 19.66 -4.57 1.77
N ASP A 57 20.36 -3.66 1.07
CA ASP A 57 19.78 -2.94 -0.07
C ASP A 57 19.48 -3.84 -1.29
N CYS A 58 20.24 -4.93 -1.46
CA CYS A 58 20.04 -5.92 -2.52
C CYS A 58 20.68 -7.28 -2.15
N PRO A 59 20.38 -8.37 -2.90
CA PRO A 59 20.96 -9.70 -2.65
C PRO A 59 22.50 -9.75 -2.74
N LYS A 60 23.14 -8.73 -3.34
CA LYS A 60 24.59 -8.61 -3.47
C LYS A 60 25.23 -7.75 -2.36
N GLY A 61 24.45 -7.32 -1.37
CA GLY A 61 24.88 -6.44 -0.28
C GLY A 61 24.49 -4.97 -0.50
N ASN A 62 25.04 -4.07 0.30
CA ASN A 62 24.63 -2.66 0.32
C ASN A 62 25.15 -1.87 -0.87
N TYR A 63 24.32 -0.95 -1.38
CA TYR A 63 24.66 -0.13 -2.56
C TYR A 63 25.88 0.75 -2.30
N LYS A 64 26.06 1.23 -1.06
CA LYS A 64 27.23 2.03 -0.67
C LYS A 64 28.55 1.27 -0.90
N GLU A 65 28.63 0.04 -0.41
CA GLU A 65 29.84 -0.77 -0.55
C GLU A 65 30.11 -1.16 -2.01
N MET A 66 29.05 -1.42 -2.79
CA MET A 66 29.21 -1.76 -4.21
C MET A 66 29.67 -0.57 -5.06
N LYS A 67 29.24 0.64 -4.72
CA LYS A 67 29.73 1.89 -5.33
C LYS A 67 31.18 2.15 -4.96
N GLU A 68 31.57 1.95 -3.70
CA GLU A 68 32.96 2.08 -3.25
C GLU A 68 33.89 1.07 -3.92
N LYS A 69 33.42 -0.16 -4.16
CA LYS A 69 34.16 -1.21 -4.89
C LYS A 69 34.17 -1.01 -6.42
N GLY A 70 33.52 0.03 -6.94
CA GLY A 70 33.46 0.34 -8.38
C GLY A 70 32.64 -0.64 -9.22
N ILE A 71 31.84 -1.50 -8.59
CA ILE A 71 31.02 -2.53 -9.27
C ILE A 71 29.74 -1.92 -9.86
N MET A 72 29.28 -0.78 -9.30
CA MET A 72 28.06 -0.09 -9.73
C MET A 72 28.37 1.36 -10.09
N THR A 73 27.93 1.78 -11.29
CA THR A 73 28.04 3.18 -11.72
C THR A 73 27.10 4.07 -10.89
N GLU A 74 27.58 5.25 -10.53
CA GLU A 74 26.77 6.29 -9.89
C GLU A 74 25.73 6.80 -10.90
N VAL A 75 24.55 6.20 -10.88
CA VAL A 75 23.43 6.72 -11.65
C VAL A 75 22.90 7.93 -10.91
N SER A 76 22.98 9.10 -11.54
CA SER A 76 22.41 10.31 -10.98
C SER A 76 20.88 10.19 -10.98
N ALA A 77 20.28 10.27 -9.79
CA ALA A 77 18.83 10.22 -9.63
C ALA A 77 18.12 11.31 -10.46
N SER A 78 18.75 12.49 -10.63
CA SER A 78 18.21 13.57 -11.46
C SER A 78 18.27 13.25 -12.96
N ALA A 79 19.26 12.49 -13.41
CA ALA A 79 19.37 12.05 -14.79
C ALA A 79 18.30 11.00 -15.12
N SER A 80 18.12 9.99 -14.26
CA SER A 80 17.06 8.98 -14.42
C SER A 80 15.66 9.59 -14.32
N PHE A 81 15.47 10.56 -13.43
CA PHE A 81 14.20 11.28 -13.32
C PHE A 81 13.90 12.08 -14.58
N ARG A 82 14.88 12.81 -15.11
CA ARG A 82 14.73 13.58 -16.34
C ARG A 82 14.39 12.69 -17.54
N ASP A 83 15.07 11.55 -17.68
CA ASP A 83 14.83 10.59 -18.75
C ASP A 83 13.40 10.02 -18.69
N GLY A 84 12.96 9.63 -17.48
CA GLY A 84 11.60 9.17 -17.24
C GLY A 84 10.54 10.24 -17.53
N ALA A 85 10.77 11.49 -17.10
CA ALA A 85 9.85 12.59 -17.29
C ALA A 85 9.77 13.08 -18.75
N MET A 86 10.83 12.93 -19.54
CA MET A 86 10.84 13.28 -20.96
C MET A 86 10.15 12.22 -21.84
N ASN A 87 9.90 11.02 -21.31
CA ASN A 87 9.26 9.96 -22.08
C ASN A 87 7.73 10.08 -22.02
N PHE A 88 7.09 10.21 -23.20
CA PHE A 88 5.64 10.34 -23.31
C PHE A 88 4.88 9.12 -22.75
N ASN A 89 5.43 7.91 -22.90
CA ASN A 89 4.80 6.69 -22.38
C ASN A 89 4.69 6.72 -20.85
N THR A 90 5.65 7.35 -20.16
CA THR A 90 5.60 7.53 -18.70
C THR A 90 4.35 8.31 -18.30
N TRP A 91 4.01 9.38 -19.03
CA TRP A 91 2.84 10.20 -18.72
C TRP A 91 1.52 9.48 -18.97
N LEU A 92 1.44 8.69 -20.04
CA LEU A 92 0.26 7.86 -20.31
C LEU A 92 0.03 6.85 -19.18
N LEU A 93 1.07 6.12 -18.78
CA LEU A 93 1.01 5.16 -17.67
C LEU A 93 0.73 5.85 -16.33
N PHE A 94 1.29 7.04 -16.13
CA PHE A 94 1.07 7.85 -14.94
C PHE A 94 -0.39 8.28 -14.80
N ILE A 95 -0.99 8.83 -15.86
CA ILE A 95 -2.41 9.25 -15.84
C ILE A 95 -3.32 8.04 -15.63
N GLN A 96 -3.08 6.94 -16.36
CA GLN A 96 -3.87 5.72 -16.19
C GLN A 96 -3.79 5.20 -14.74
N TYR A 97 -2.59 5.13 -14.18
CA TYR A 97 -2.39 4.71 -12.80
C TYR A 97 -3.05 5.67 -11.81
N ALA A 98 -2.91 6.98 -12.01
CA ALA A 98 -3.52 8.00 -11.15
C ALA A 98 -5.04 7.93 -11.16
N CYS A 99 -5.67 7.71 -12.33
CA CYS A 99 -7.11 7.51 -12.44
C CYS A 99 -7.57 6.24 -11.72
N CYS A 100 -6.95 5.08 -12.00
CA CYS A 100 -7.33 3.82 -11.36
C CYS A 100 -7.13 3.86 -9.84
N PHE A 101 -5.96 4.31 -9.39
CA PHE A 101 -5.64 4.38 -7.97
C PHE A 101 -6.43 5.46 -7.24
N GLY A 102 -6.71 6.60 -7.89
CA GLY A 102 -7.50 7.70 -7.30
C GLY A 102 -8.96 7.31 -7.06
N VAL A 103 -9.58 6.60 -8.01
CA VAL A 103 -10.93 6.03 -7.83
C VAL A 103 -10.91 5.01 -6.69
N GLU A 104 -9.91 4.14 -6.65
CA GLU A 104 -9.75 3.14 -5.59
C GLU A 104 -9.59 3.79 -4.21
N LEU A 105 -8.82 4.88 -4.09
CA LEU A 105 -8.62 5.60 -2.84
C LEU A 105 -9.90 6.29 -2.37
N THR A 106 -10.61 6.96 -3.27
CA THR A 106 -11.88 7.62 -2.97
C THR A 106 -12.92 6.60 -2.51
N MET A 107 -13.01 5.45 -3.18
CA MET A 107 -13.91 4.37 -2.80
C MET A 107 -13.57 3.84 -1.40
N ASN A 108 -12.30 3.53 -1.12
CA ASN A 108 -11.90 3.01 0.20
C ASN A 108 -12.15 4.01 1.34
N ASN A 109 -12.01 5.32 1.07
CA ASN A 109 -12.28 6.36 2.07
C ASN A 109 -13.79 6.52 2.33
N ALA A 110 -14.61 6.51 1.29
CA ALA A 110 -16.06 6.67 1.40
C ALA A 110 -16.78 5.39 1.86
N SER A 111 -16.23 4.21 1.62
CA SER A 111 -16.91 2.92 1.88
C SER A 111 -17.35 2.74 3.32
N ALA A 112 -16.47 3.03 4.29
CA ALA A 112 -16.78 2.84 5.70
C ALA A 112 -17.93 3.76 6.18
N THR A 113 -17.93 5.01 5.70
CA THR A 113 -19.01 5.98 6.00
C THR A 113 -20.31 5.58 5.32
N TYR A 114 -20.25 5.16 4.06
CA TYR A 114 -21.41 4.72 3.29
C TYR A 114 -22.14 3.53 3.92
N PHE A 115 -21.41 2.50 4.36
CA PHE A 115 -22.02 1.35 5.04
C PHE A 115 -22.64 1.70 6.41
N ARG A 116 -22.13 2.74 7.08
CA ARG A 116 -22.69 3.21 8.34
C ARG A 116 -23.97 4.02 8.13
N GLU A 117 -23.97 4.95 7.17
CA GLU A 117 -25.06 5.90 6.96
C GLU A 117 -26.23 5.30 6.18
N GLU A 118 -25.95 4.54 5.11
CA GLU A 118 -26.99 3.99 4.23
C GLU A 118 -27.55 2.66 4.75
N PHE A 119 -26.68 1.78 5.27
CA PHE A 119 -27.07 0.44 5.73
C PHE A 119 -27.26 0.34 7.25
N GLY A 120 -27.09 1.45 7.99
CA GLY A 120 -27.27 1.49 9.44
C GLY A 120 -26.36 0.56 10.23
N GLN A 121 -25.23 0.11 9.64
CA GLN A 121 -24.32 -0.83 10.29
C GLN A 121 -23.52 -0.17 11.42
N SER A 122 -23.15 -0.98 12.43
CA SER A 122 -22.26 -0.52 13.48
C SER A 122 -20.89 -0.14 12.91
N THR A 123 -20.15 0.72 13.62
CA THR A 123 -18.82 1.18 13.21
C THR A 123 -17.87 0.00 12.97
N GLU A 124 -17.99 -1.05 13.78
CA GLU A 124 -17.15 -2.25 13.67
C GLU A 124 -17.48 -3.04 12.40
N SER A 125 -18.77 -3.34 12.15
CA SER A 125 -19.19 -4.10 10.98
C SER A 125 -18.91 -3.35 9.67
N ALA A 126 -19.13 -2.03 9.64
CA ALA A 126 -18.82 -1.19 8.49
C ALA A 126 -17.31 -1.16 8.20
N ALA A 127 -16.46 -1.07 9.23
CA ALA A 127 -15.01 -1.12 9.08
C ALA A 127 -14.54 -2.51 8.61
N ALA A 128 -15.15 -3.59 9.12
CA ALA A 128 -14.84 -4.95 8.69
C ALA A 128 -15.16 -5.16 7.20
N ILE A 129 -16.34 -4.72 6.73
CA ILE A 129 -16.72 -4.82 5.32
C ILE A 129 -15.82 -3.96 4.44
N ALA A 130 -15.53 -2.72 4.84
CA ALA A 130 -14.62 -1.84 4.10
C ALA A 130 -13.20 -2.45 4.00
N SER A 131 -12.73 -3.14 5.04
CA SER A 131 -11.42 -3.79 5.02
C SER A 131 -11.30 -4.88 3.93
N ILE A 132 -12.39 -5.59 3.61
CA ILE A 132 -12.40 -6.66 2.61
C ILE A 132 -11.95 -6.14 1.24
N PHE A 133 -12.33 -4.90 0.88
CA PHE A 133 -11.85 -4.25 -0.34
C PHE A 133 -10.32 -4.06 -0.34
N GLY A 134 -9.74 -3.66 0.80
CA GLY A 134 -8.30 -3.59 0.98
C GLY A 134 -7.59 -4.95 0.82
N TRP A 135 -8.19 -6.02 1.35
CA TRP A 135 -7.67 -7.39 1.22
C TRP A 135 -7.76 -7.93 -0.20
N MET A 136 -8.85 -7.68 -0.91
CA MET A 136 -9.03 -8.06 -2.31
C MET A 136 -7.90 -7.51 -3.19
N ASN A 137 -7.43 -6.30 -2.90
CA ASN A 137 -6.34 -5.64 -3.64
C ASN A 137 -4.97 -6.32 -3.52
N LEU A 138 -4.77 -7.22 -2.54
CA LEU A 138 -3.58 -8.08 -2.48
C LEU A 138 -3.66 -9.15 -3.56
N PHE A 139 -4.78 -9.87 -3.60
CA PHE A 139 -5.00 -10.99 -4.52
C PHE A 139 -5.19 -10.50 -5.95
N ALA A 140 -6.03 -9.48 -6.18
CA ALA A 140 -6.29 -8.94 -7.51
C ALA A 140 -5.01 -8.47 -8.21
N ARG A 141 -4.11 -7.79 -7.48
CA ARG A 141 -2.83 -7.34 -8.05
C ARG A 141 -1.82 -8.48 -8.24
N GLY A 142 -1.77 -9.45 -7.32
CA GLY A 142 -0.93 -10.63 -7.49
C GLY A 142 -1.38 -11.49 -8.67
N LEU A 143 -2.69 -11.71 -8.81
CA LEU A 143 -3.29 -12.44 -9.93
C LEU A 143 -3.08 -11.69 -11.25
N GLY A 144 -3.28 -10.37 -11.29
CA GLY A 144 -3.03 -9.56 -12.49
C GLY A 144 -1.58 -9.66 -12.98
N GLY A 145 -0.62 -9.60 -12.06
CA GLY A 145 0.80 -9.81 -12.39
C GLY A 145 1.07 -11.22 -12.91
N PHE A 146 0.56 -12.24 -12.23
CA PHE A 146 0.71 -13.64 -12.65
C PHE A 146 0.09 -13.91 -14.03
N THR A 147 -1.11 -13.39 -14.29
CA THR A 147 -1.75 -13.50 -15.61
C THR A 147 -0.95 -12.77 -16.67
N SER A 148 -0.47 -11.56 -16.38
CA SER A 148 0.36 -10.78 -17.32
C SER A 148 1.65 -11.51 -17.68
N ASP A 149 2.34 -12.09 -16.70
CA ASP A 149 3.58 -12.84 -16.91
C ASP A 149 3.34 -14.13 -17.71
N LYS A 150 2.25 -14.84 -17.44
CA LYS A 150 1.87 -16.07 -18.17
C LYS A 150 1.50 -15.77 -19.64
N PHE A 151 0.83 -14.64 -19.89
CA PHE A 151 0.51 -14.19 -21.25
C PHE A 151 1.75 -13.66 -21.98
N ASN A 152 2.66 -12.98 -21.28
CA ASN A 152 3.94 -12.56 -21.83
C ASN A 152 4.82 -13.75 -22.25
N ALA A 153 4.87 -14.81 -21.42
CA ALA A 153 5.61 -16.03 -21.75
C ALA A 153 5.09 -16.73 -23.03
N LYS A 154 3.82 -16.53 -23.38
CA LYS A 154 3.16 -17.21 -24.51
C LYS A 154 3.04 -16.35 -25.78
N MET A 155 2.92 -15.02 -25.65
CA MET A 155 2.65 -14.09 -26.76
C MET A 155 3.58 -12.86 -26.78
N GLY A 156 4.63 -12.84 -25.95
CA GLY A 156 5.56 -11.72 -25.83
C GLY A 156 4.89 -10.41 -25.38
N MET A 157 5.47 -9.27 -25.77
CA MET A 157 4.99 -7.92 -25.40
C MET A 157 3.52 -7.67 -25.77
N ARG A 158 3.00 -8.28 -26.84
CA ARG A 158 1.60 -8.18 -27.23
C ARG A 158 0.66 -8.86 -26.23
N GLY A 159 1.08 -9.99 -25.66
CA GLY A 159 0.33 -10.68 -24.60
C GLY A 159 0.21 -9.85 -23.32
N ARG A 160 1.21 -9.01 -23.03
CA ARG A 160 1.25 -8.17 -21.83
C ARG A 160 0.36 -6.93 -21.89
N ILE A 161 0.01 -6.48 -23.11
CA ILE A 161 -0.86 -5.30 -23.34
C ILE A 161 -2.34 -5.71 -23.34
N CYS A 162 -2.66 -6.98 -23.61
CA CYS A 162 -4.02 -7.49 -23.67
C CYS A 162 -4.61 -7.93 -22.31
N THR A 163 -3.81 -7.91 -21.24
CA THR A 163 -4.19 -8.24 -19.85
C THR A 163 -4.06 -7.01 -18.98
#